data_AF-A0AA88Q8U3-F1
#
_entry.id   AF-A0AA88Q8U3-F1
#
_cell.length_a   1.000
_cell.length_b   1.000
_cell.length_c   1.000
_cell.angle_alpha   90.00
_cell.angle_beta   90.00
_cell.angle_gamma   90.00
#
_symmetry.space_group_name_H-M   'P 1'
#
loop_
_entity.id
_entity.type
_entity.pdbx_description
1 polymer ?
#
loop_
_entity_poly.entity_id
_entity_poly.type
_entity_poly.pdbx_seq_one_letter_code
_entity_poly.pdbx_strand_id
1 'polypeptide(L)' 'MLLTIEALLLISAALGQDHRAAVEGQISPLDMAPNSVDDQYEGCTEKMRNLVETKYLEKEISQPET' A
#
# COMPACT_ATOMS: atom_id res chain seq x y z
N MET A 1 -8.24 17.47 42.96
CA MET A 1 -8.46 16.01 42.91
C MET A 1 -9.50 15.61 41.88
N LEU A 2 -10.70 16.21 41.87
CA LEU A 2 -11.71 15.87 40.86
C LEU A 2 -11.26 16.21 39.42
N LEU A 3 -10.78 17.44 39.21
CA LEU A 3 -10.31 17.93 37.90
C LEU A 3 -9.13 17.12 37.33
N THR A 4 -8.25 16.62 38.20
CA THR A 4 -7.10 15.81 37.79
C THR A 4 -7.51 14.39 37.39
N ILE A 5 -8.56 13.84 38.02
CA ILE A 5 -9.12 12.53 37.69
C ILE A 5 -9.88 12.61 36.36
N GLU A 6 -10.66 13.68 36.15
CA GLU A 6 -11.37 13.94 34.89
C GLU A 6 -10.41 14.07 33.70
N ALA A 7 -9.33 14.84 33.86
CA ALA A 7 -8.30 14.97 32.83
C ALA A 7 -7.63 13.63 32.49
N LEU A 8 -7.33 12.81 33.50
CA LEU A 8 -6.69 11.50 33.30
C LEU A 8 -7.63 10.51 32.58
N LEU A 9 -8.93 10.54 32.91
CA LEU A 9 -9.96 9.73 32.24
C LEU A 9 -10.12 10.11 30.78
N LEU A 10 -10.13 11.41 30.45
CA LEU A 10 -10.22 11.89 29.07
C LEU A 10 -9.02 11.46 28.23
N ILE A 11 -7.80 11.54 28.79
CA ILE A 11 -6.57 11.11 28.13
C ILE A 11 -6.58 9.58 27.89
N SER A 12 -7.06 8.81 28.87
CA SER A 12 -7.16 7.35 28.77
C SER A 12 -8.19 6.92 27.71
N ALA A 13 -9.32 7.62 27.60
CA ALA A 13 -10.33 7.37 26.58
C ALA A 13 -9.82 7.67 25.17
N ALA A 14 -9.01 8.73 25.00
CA ALA A 14 -8.38 9.07 23.73
C ALA A 14 -7.29 8.07 23.31
N LEU A 15 -6.47 7.60 24.26
CA LEU A 15 -5.41 6.60 24.01
C LEU A 15 -5.95 5.18 23.83
N GLY A 16 -7.11 4.87 24.41
CA GLY A 16 -7.81 3.59 24.28
C GLY A 16 -8.61 3.43 22.99
N GLN A 17 -8.60 4.44 22.09
CA GLN A 17 -9.16 4.28 20.75
C GLN A 17 -8.25 3.35 19.95
N ASP A 18 -8.54 2.05 20.02
CA ASP A 18 -7.92 1.06 19.16
C ASP A 18 -8.20 1.44 17.69
N HIS A 19 -7.17 1.87 16.96
CA HIS A 19 -7.28 2.14 15.54
C HIS A 19 -7.57 0.87 14.73
N ARG A 20 -7.69 -0.29 15.38
CA ARG A 20 -8.29 -1.52 14.85
C ARG A 20 -9.82 -1.47 14.77
N ALA A 21 -10.46 -0.31 14.82
CA ALA A 21 -11.71 -0.14 14.10
C ALA A 21 -11.39 -0.42 12.62
N ALA A 22 -11.41 -1.71 12.28
CA ALA A 22 -11.18 -2.22 10.95
C ALA A 22 -12.04 -1.38 10.03
N VAL A 23 -11.40 -0.77 9.04
CA VAL A 23 -12.08 -0.08 7.95
C VAL A 23 -13.31 -0.94 7.60
N GLU A 24 -14.50 -0.35 7.57
CA GLU A 24 -15.72 -0.97 6.98
C GLU A 24 -15.52 -1.11 5.45
N GLY A 25 -14.43 -1.74 5.06
CA GLY A 25 -14.00 -2.00 3.71
C GLY A 25 -14.10 -3.48 3.44
N GLN A 26 -14.24 -3.82 2.17
CA GLN A 26 -14.21 -5.20 1.72
C GLN A 26 -12.93 -5.89 2.20
N ILE A 27 -13.10 -6.94 3.01
CA ILE A 27 -11.98 -7.79 3.43
C ILE A 27 -11.62 -8.68 2.25
N SER A 28 -10.54 -8.34 1.56
CA SER A 28 -9.94 -9.20 0.54
C SER A 28 -9.05 -10.24 1.21
N PRO A 29 -9.23 -11.55 0.94
CA PRO A 29 -8.33 -12.57 1.47
C PRO A 29 -6.93 -12.39 0.87
N LEU A 30 -5.91 -12.65 1.67
CA LEU A 30 -4.53 -12.73 1.17
C LEU A 30 -4.36 -14.02 0.37
N ASP A 31 -3.71 -13.94 -0.79
CA ASP A 31 -3.33 -15.06 -1.63
C ASP A 31 -1.88 -14.92 -2.11
N MET A 32 -1.45 -15.80 -3.03
CA MET A 32 -0.12 -15.73 -3.64
C MET A 32 -0.08 -14.82 -4.88
N ALA A 33 -1.16 -14.10 -5.18
CA ALA A 33 -1.33 -13.28 -6.37
C ALA A 33 -0.91 -13.98 -7.69
N PRO A 34 -1.44 -15.18 -8.02
CA PRO A 34 -0.98 -15.98 -9.15
C PRO A 34 -1.20 -15.33 -10.53
N ASN A 35 -2.02 -14.28 -10.60
CA ASN A 35 -2.28 -13.51 -11.80
C ASN A 35 -1.46 -12.21 -11.89
N SER A 36 -0.57 -11.97 -10.93
CA SER A 36 0.32 -10.81 -10.90
C SER A 36 1.44 -10.97 -11.93
N VAL A 37 1.91 -9.85 -12.48
CA VAL A 37 3.20 -9.78 -13.19
C VAL A 37 4.27 -9.48 -12.14
N ASP A 38 5.02 -10.48 -11.72
CA ASP A 38 6.00 -10.43 -10.62
C ASP A 38 7.44 -10.74 -11.08
N ASP A 39 7.81 -10.21 -12.26
CA ASP A 39 9.12 -10.46 -12.88
C ASP A 39 10.29 -10.04 -11.98
N GLN A 40 11.23 -10.95 -11.77
CA GLN A 40 12.43 -10.75 -10.96
C GLN A 40 13.58 -10.12 -11.76
N TYR A 41 13.45 -10.03 -13.08
CA TYR A 41 14.46 -9.52 -14.00
C TYR A 41 15.83 -10.26 -13.94
N GLU A 42 15.85 -11.51 -13.48
CA GLU A 42 17.07 -12.29 -13.35
C GLU A 42 17.72 -12.55 -14.72
N GLY A 43 18.99 -12.16 -14.87
CA GLY A 43 19.74 -12.32 -16.12
C GLY A 43 19.30 -11.42 -17.28
N CYS A 44 18.28 -10.56 -17.10
CA CYS A 44 17.77 -9.69 -18.17
C CYS A 44 17.75 -8.20 -17.82
N THR A 45 18.22 -7.80 -16.63
CA THR A 45 18.19 -6.41 -16.13
C THR A 45 18.66 -5.38 -17.15
N GLU A 46 19.86 -5.56 -17.72
CA GLU A 46 20.46 -4.62 -18.68
C GLU A 46 19.64 -4.50 -19.97
N LYS A 47 19.14 -5.65 -20.46
CA LYS A 47 18.31 -5.71 -21.68
C LYS A 47 16.95 -5.04 -21.43
N MET A 48 16.33 -5.29 -20.28
CA MET A 48 15.07 -4.68 -19.92
C MET A 48 15.20 -3.18 -19.70
N ARG A 49 16.27 -2.70 -19.06
CA ARG A 49 16.53 -1.27 -18.94
C ARG A 49 16.58 -0.59 -20.32
N ASN A 50 17.34 -1.15 -21.26
CA ASN A 50 17.42 -0.60 -22.61
C ASN A 50 16.04 -0.57 -23.30
N LEU A 51 15.22 -1.60 -23.13
CA LEU A 51 13.86 -1.65 -23.71
C LEU A 51 12.89 -0.66 -23.04
N VAL A 52 12.99 -0.47 -21.73
CA VAL A 52 12.18 0.52 -21.00
C VAL A 52 12.50 1.92 -21.53
N GLU A 53 13.79 2.28 -21.59
CA GLU A 53 14.24 3.60 -22.02
C GLU A 53 13.93 3.89 -23.49
N THR A 54 14.03 2.90 -24.37
CA THR A 54 13.93 3.13 -25.83
C THR A 54 12.57 2.80 -26.43
N LYS A 55 11.68 2.13 -25.70
CA LYS A 55 10.43 1.62 -26.27
C LYS A 55 9.24 1.66 -25.33
N TYR A 56 9.34 1.03 -24.16
CA TYR A 56 8.14 0.79 -23.34
C TYR A 56 7.65 2.06 -22.66
N LEU A 57 8.54 2.86 -22.10
CA LEU A 57 8.14 4.08 -21.39
C LEU A 57 7.45 5.09 -22.32
N GLU A 58 7.99 5.32 -23.52
CA GLU A 58 7.35 6.19 -24.51
C GLU A 58 5.96 5.67 -24.93
N LYS A 59 5.84 4.35 -25.13
CA LYS A 59 4.57 3.72 -25.46
C LYS A 59 3.54 3.89 -24.33
N GLU A 60 3.91 3.62 -23.08
CA GLU A 60 3.01 3.70 -21.93
C GLU A 60 2.54 5.15 -21.68
N ILE A 61 3.42 6.12 -21.87
CA ILE A 61 3.07 7.55 -21.76
C ILE A 61 2.10 7.97 -22.88
N SER A 62 2.31 7.49 -24.11
CA SER A 62 1.47 7.84 -25.26
C SER A 62 0.15 7.07 -25.32
N GLN A 63 0.11 5.86 -24.75
CA GLN A 63 -1.03 4.96 -24.71
C GLN A 63 -1.18 4.41 -23.28
N PRO A 64 -1.63 5.23 -22.32
CA PRO A 64 -1.86 4.74 -20.97
C PRO A 64 -2.97 3.71 -20.98
N GLU A 65 -2.65 2.48 -20.59
CA GLU A 65 -3.67 1.45 -20.37
C GLU A 65 -4.39 1.78 -19.05
N THR A 66 -5.70 2.02 -19.14
CA THR A 66 -6.62 2.31 -18.02
C THR A 66 -7.30 1.06 -17.50
#